data_AF-A0A933V9K2-F1
#
_entry.id   AF-A0A933V9K2-F1
#
_cell.length_a   1.000
_cell.length_b   1.000
_cell.length_c   1.000
_cell.angle_alpha   90.00
_cell.angle_beta   90.00
_cell.angle_gamma   90.00
#
_symmetry.space_group_name_H-M   'P 1'
#
loop_
_entity.id
_entity.type
_entity.pdbx_description
1 polymer ?
#
loop_
_entity_poly.entity_id
_entity_poly.type
_entity_poly.pdbx_seq_one_letter_code
_entity_poly.pdbx_strand_id
1 'polypeptide(L)'
;MHSTNPVPESHWEPPHSRSSSRRRLRIIEIGLSIAAIVLIGILVFSTSRAVSPGAITNVGDQSDFARFQDSAQRLLLIGSPEAFQILIQAFRQGEPITHRNVALQLLATASSPNAVPALMRALKDNDSSVRAGAAQVLGMRHEKSAIPDLIAATRDDKAQVRREAIRSLVQLDAWQVLPRIDQLLTYEIQDEVRQAAQAAKDAFRVQVAFDLGIPSPQVHDVVATPSEPLRYYAVTTTDLYARDGATWQRVSALPDAPNSIAAGSNQDLIYLATQNSGLYKSADGGKSWEHVQFGKKTPTQLTVTAVTIDPTNDQQIYIALATTEADGKTLSGMGVFSSSNGGKTFVWLEDSPMQVVTTRLTLDPNNPDVKGYLLGIADNTPWRYRLG
;
A
#
# COMPACT_ATOMS: atom_id res chain seq x y z
N MET A 1 64.77 -29.67 29.09
CA MET A 1 64.29 -29.93 27.71
C MET A 1 63.01 -30.74 27.80
N HIS A 2 62.02 -30.36 27.01
CA HIS A 2 60.60 -30.33 27.39
C HIS A 2 59.86 -31.67 27.57
N SER A 3 59.05 -31.68 28.63
CA SER A 3 57.94 -32.59 28.94
C SER A 3 56.79 -32.42 27.94
N THR A 4 56.38 -33.51 27.30
CA THR A 4 55.14 -33.57 26.50
C THR A 4 54.00 -34.12 27.36
N ASN A 5 53.12 -33.22 27.81
CA ASN A 5 51.84 -33.56 28.43
C ASN A 5 50.83 -34.03 27.35
N PRO A 6 49.98 -35.04 27.65
CA PRO A 6 48.91 -35.46 26.75
C PRO A 6 47.74 -34.46 26.77
N VAL A 7 47.11 -34.27 25.61
CA VAL A 7 45.92 -33.43 25.40
C VAL A 7 44.68 -34.11 26.03
N PRO A 8 43.85 -33.42 26.82
CA PRO A 8 42.59 -33.98 27.29
C PRO A 8 41.49 -33.81 26.23
N GLU A 9 40.76 -34.89 25.96
CA GLU A 9 39.52 -34.89 25.19
C GLU A 9 38.47 -34.00 25.87
N SER A 10 38.01 -32.95 25.19
CA SER A 10 36.86 -32.15 25.63
C SER A 10 35.56 -32.82 25.17
N HIS A 11 34.85 -33.42 26.12
CA HIS A 11 33.44 -33.76 25.99
C HIS A 11 32.64 -32.49 25.70
N TRP A 12 31.98 -32.45 24.54
CA TRP A 12 31.00 -31.44 24.18
C TRP A 12 29.60 -32.01 24.40
N GLU A 13 28.90 -31.51 25.42
CA GLU A 13 27.46 -31.73 25.60
C GLU A 13 26.69 -30.62 24.88
N PRO A 14 25.62 -30.94 24.12
CA PRO A 14 24.80 -29.93 23.46
C PRO A 14 23.98 -29.16 24.51
N PRO A 15 23.85 -27.82 24.40
CA PRO A 15 23.08 -27.06 25.36
C PRO A 15 21.59 -27.42 25.28
N HIS A 16 21.06 -27.90 26.40
CA HIS A 16 19.65 -28.13 26.64
C HIS A 16 18.78 -26.93 26.22
N SER A 17 17.67 -27.24 25.55
CA SER A 17 16.63 -26.33 25.08
C SER A 17 16.09 -25.41 26.20
N ARG A 18 16.66 -24.20 26.30
CA ARG A 18 16.07 -23.07 27.04
C ARG A 18 15.88 -21.88 26.10
N SER A 19 15.02 -22.02 25.09
CA SER A 19 14.68 -20.87 24.21
C SER A 19 13.21 -20.77 23.78
N SER A 20 12.34 -21.75 24.10
CA SER A 20 10.91 -21.68 23.76
C SER A 20 10.13 -20.69 24.65
N SER A 21 10.52 -20.53 25.92
CA SER A 21 9.80 -19.66 26.87
C SER A 21 10.08 -18.17 26.66
N ARG A 22 11.31 -17.79 26.27
CA ARG A 22 11.65 -16.37 26.00
C ARG A 22 11.15 -15.88 24.62
N ARG A 23 10.96 -16.79 23.64
CA ARG A 23 10.29 -16.46 22.37
C ARG A 23 8.79 -16.21 22.55
N ARG A 24 8.13 -16.96 23.45
CA ARG A 24 6.71 -16.71 23.78
C ARG A 24 6.49 -15.42 24.59
N LEU A 25 7.41 -15.06 25.49
CA LEU A 25 7.28 -13.79 26.22
C LEU A 25 7.48 -12.55 25.33
N ARG A 26 8.39 -12.56 24.35
CA ARG A 26 8.53 -11.45 23.39
C ARG A 26 7.33 -11.29 22.44
N ILE A 27 6.60 -12.37 22.15
CA ILE A 27 5.36 -12.31 21.34
C ILE A 27 4.22 -11.65 22.14
N ILE A 28 4.19 -11.82 23.46
CA ILE A 28 3.20 -11.16 24.33
C ILE A 28 3.53 -9.68 24.54
N GLU A 29 4.81 -9.29 24.64
CA GLU A 29 5.21 -7.88 24.78
C GLU A 29 4.97 -7.04 23.51
N ILE A 30 5.06 -7.63 22.31
CA ILE A 30 4.78 -6.91 21.05
C ILE A 30 3.27 -6.86 20.76
N GLY A 31 2.48 -7.87 21.15
CA GLY A 31 1.02 -7.82 21.09
C GLY A 31 0.40 -6.74 22.00
N LEU A 32 1.05 -6.43 23.11
CA LEU A 32 0.68 -5.29 23.98
C LEU A 32 0.89 -3.93 23.30
N SER A 33 1.71 -3.83 22.25
CA SER A 33 1.98 -2.55 21.57
C SER A 33 0.85 -2.14 20.63
N ILE A 34 0.17 -3.11 19.98
CA ILE A 34 -1.00 -2.82 19.12
C ILE A 34 -2.23 -2.52 19.98
N ALA A 35 -2.44 -3.28 21.07
CA ALA A 35 -3.48 -2.98 22.04
C ALA A 35 -3.26 -1.62 22.74
N ALA A 36 -2.00 -1.25 23.01
CA ALA A 36 -1.66 0.07 23.52
C ALA A 36 -1.89 1.18 22.49
N ILE A 37 -1.69 0.95 21.18
CA ILE A 37 -2.04 1.93 20.14
C ILE A 37 -3.56 2.09 20.01
N VAL A 38 -4.34 1.03 20.19
CA VAL A 38 -5.80 1.09 20.26
C VAL A 38 -6.27 1.83 21.52
N LEU A 39 -5.64 1.58 22.68
CA LEU A 39 -5.91 2.30 23.93
C LEU A 39 -5.46 3.76 23.90
N ILE A 40 -4.35 4.06 23.23
CA ILE A 40 -3.87 5.43 22.98
C ILE A 40 -4.78 6.11 21.95
N GLY A 41 -5.34 5.40 20.97
CA GLY A 41 -6.41 5.92 20.11
C GLY A 41 -7.66 6.30 20.91
N ILE A 42 -8.05 5.47 21.89
CA ILE A 42 -9.16 5.74 22.82
C ILE A 42 -8.84 6.91 23.77
N LEU A 43 -7.60 7.05 24.25
CA LEU A 43 -7.16 8.12 25.17
C LEU A 43 -6.85 9.46 24.46
N VAL A 44 -6.28 9.43 23.26
CA VAL A 44 -6.01 10.63 22.44
C VAL A 44 -7.32 11.23 21.95
N PHE A 45 -8.36 10.43 21.67
CA PHE A 45 -9.68 10.95 21.33
C PHE A 45 -10.41 11.59 22.53
N SER A 46 -10.09 11.18 23.76
CA SER A 46 -10.62 11.82 24.96
C SER A 46 -9.97 13.20 25.23
N THR A 47 -8.86 13.52 24.56
CA THR A 47 -8.05 14.72 24.83
C THR A 47 -7.75 15.60 23.61
N SER A 48 -8.04 15.18 22.38
CA SER A 48 -7.85 16.01 21.18
C SER A 48 -9.05 16.95 20.96
N ARG A 49 -8.95 18.11 21.61
CA ARG A 49 -9.59 19.41 21.31
C ARG A 49 -11.03 19.37 20.81
N ALA A 50 -11.91 19.77 21.73
CA ALA A 50 -13.01 20.69 21.49
C ALA A 50 -12.95 21.35 20.10
N VAL A 51 -13.96 21.04 19.28
CA VAL A 51 -14.41 21.94 18.22
C VAL A 51 -14.46 23.34 18.84
N SER A 52 -13.71 24.27 18.26
CA SER A 52 -13.66 25.67 18.67
C SER A 52 -15.10 26.17 18.91
N PRO A 53 -15.44 26.74 20.08
CA PRO A 53 -16.82 27.22 20.37
C PRO A 53 -17.31 28.37 19.47
N GLY A 54 -16.58 28.72 18.41
CA GLY A 54 -16.78 29.93 17.63
C GLY A 54 -17.79 29.84 16.47
N ALA A 55 -18.53 28.74 16.29
CA ALA A 55 -19.43 28.61 15.13
C ALA A 55 -20.81 27.97 15.40
N ILE A 56 -21.24 27.77 16.65
CA ILE A 56 -22.57 27.22 16.95
C ILE A 56 -23.26 28.08 18.01
N THR A 57 -23.82 29.21 17.57
CA THR A 57 -24.67 30.07 18.40
C THR A 57 -26.12 29.66 18.25
N ASN A 58 -26.50 28.49 18.79
CA ASN A 58 -27.91 28.20 19.04
C ASN A 58 -28.07 27.24 20.22
N VAL A 59 -28.68 27.74 21.30
CA VAL A 59 -28.86 27.01 22.57
C VAL A 59 -29.82 25.83 22.42
N GLY A 60 -30.69 25.85 21.40
CA GLY A 60 -31.58 24.73 21.06
C GLY A 60 -30.84 23.48 20.59
N ASP A 61 -29.88 23.64 19.67
CA ASP A 61 -29.14 22.53 19.05
C ASP A 61 -28.23 21.80 20.04
N GLN A 62 -27.68 22.50 21.04
CA GLN A 62 -26.88 21.86 22.09
C GLN A 62 -27.71 20.93 22.98
N SER A 63 -28.97 21.27 23.22
CA SER A 63 -29.85 20.47 24.09
C SER A 63 -30.35 19.19 23.39
N ASP A 64 -30.65 19.27 22.10
CA ASP A 64 -31.09 18.12 21.30
C ASP A 64 -29.93 17.13 21.08
N PHE A 65 -28.76 17.66 20.71
CA PHE A 65 -27.54 16.87 20.55
C PHE A 65 -27.19 16.05 21.81
N ALA A 66 -27.15 16.71 22.98
CA ALA A 66 -26.80 16.05 24.23
C ALA A 66 -27.83 14.96 24.61
N ARG A 67 -29.12 15.21 24.33
CA ARG A 67 -30.19 14.24 24.56
C ARG A 67 -30.08 13.03 23.64
N PHE A 68 -29.82 13.25 22.34
CA PHE A 68 -29.62 12.18 21.38
C PHE A 68 -28.43 11.30 21.80
N GLN A 69 -27.31 11.92 22.15
CA GLN A 69 -26.10 11.21 22.57
C GLN A 69 -26.32 10.36 23.83
N ASP A 70 -26.88 10.94 24.91
CA ASP A 70 -27.15 10.23 26.16
C ASP A 70 -28.16 9.08 25.94
N SER A 71 -29.22 9.34 25.17
CA SER A 71 -30.23 8.32 24.85
C SER A 71 -29.62 7.16 24.08
N ALA A 72 -28.87 7.45 23.03
CA ALA A 72 -28.24 6.43 22.20
C ALA A 72 -27.20 5.60 22.99
N GLN A 73 -26.40 6.25 23.84
CA GLN A 73 -25.42 5.56 24.71
C GLN A 73 -26.09 4.60 25.68
N ARG A 74 -27.15 5.05 26.38
CA ARG A 74 -27.88 4.20 27.34
C ARG A 74 -28.51 2.99 26.66
N LEU A 75 -29.14 3.20 25.50
CA LEU A 75 -29.76 2.14 24.73
C LEU A 75 -28.75 1.11 24.23
N LEU A 76 -27.53 1.55 23.89
CA LEU A 76 -26.44 0.67 23.50
C LEU A 76 -25.90 -0.15 24.69
N LEU A 77 -25.77 0.48 25.86
CA LEU A 77 -25.28 -0.16 27.08
C LEU A 77 -26.17 -1.33 27.53
N ILE A 78 -27.48 -1.19 27.35
CA ILE A 78 -28.45 -2.25 27.66
C ILE A 78 -28.63 -3.26 26.51
N GLY A 79 -27.90 -3.09 25.39
CA GLY A 79 -27.94 -4.00 24.25
C GLY A 79 -29.24 -3.97 23.44
N SER A 80 -30.02 -2.88 23.50
CA SER A 80 -31.33 -2.82 22.85
C SER A 80 -31.22 -2.77 21.32
N PRO A 81 -31.98 -3.62 20.59
CA PRO A 81 -32.08 -3.54 19.12
C PRO A 81 -32.54 -2.17 18.61
N GLU A 82 -33.35 -1.48 19.41
CA GLU A 82 -33.85 -0.13 19.15
C GLU A 82 -32.72 0.90 19.11
N ALA A 83 -31.68 0.74 19.96
CA ALA A 83 -30.47 1.57 19.90
C ALA A 83 -29.89 1.58 18.50
N PHE A 84 -29.71 0.38 17.92
CA PHE A 84 -29.12 0.22 16.61
C PHE A 84 -29.99 0.83 15.53
N GLN A 85 -31.31 0.69 15.62
CA GLN A 85 -32.22 1.34 14.67
C GLN A 85 -32.10 2.87 14.73
N ILE A 86 -32.02 3.46 15.92
CA ILE A 86 -31.84 4.92 16.08
C ILE A 86 -30.51 5.38 15.46
N LEU A 87 -29.42 4.64 15.71
CA LEU A 87 -28.11 4.94 15.12
C LEU A 87 -28.10 4.80 13.59
N ILE A 88 -28.78 3.79 13.06
CA ILE A 88 -28.92 3.59 11.60
C ILE A 88 -29.76 4.72 10.99
N GLN A 89 -30.82 5.15 11.68
CA GLN A 89 -31.69 6.25 11.25
C GLN A 89 -30.94 7.59 11.20
N ALA A 90 -29.95 7.80 12.06
CA ALA A 90 -29.13 9.01 12.04
C ALA A 90 -28.39 9.23 10.70
N PHE A 91 -28.15 8.18 9.90
CA PHE A 91 -27.54 8.30 8.57
C PHE A 91 -28.54 8.60 7.44
N ARG A 92 -29.81 8.88 7.75
CA ARG A 92 -30.78 9.32 6.74
C ARG A 92 -30.45 10.73 6.26
N GLN A 93 -30.74 10.98 4.99
CA GLN A 93 -30.60 12.30 4.39
C GLN A 93 -31.48 13.32 5.14
N GLY A 94 -30.89 14.46 5.52
CA GLY A 94 -31.55 15.53 6.27
C GLY A 94 -31.30 15.51 7.78
N GLU A 95 -30.72 14.44 8.35
CA GLU A 95 -30.36 14.41 9.76
C GLU A 95 -29.18 15.34 10.09
N PRO A 96 -29.17 15.97 11.28
CA PRO A 96 -28.05 16.78 11.75
C PRO A 96 -26.72 16.03 11.65
N ILE A 97 -25.68 16.74 11.20
CA ILE A 97 -24.31 16.18 11.13
C ILE A 97 -23.82 15.68 12.49
N THR A 98 -24.27 16.33 13.57
CA THR A 98 -23.96 15.97 14.94
C THR A 98 -24.49 14.58 15.32
N HIS A 99 -25.71 14.23 14.88
CA HIS A 99 -26.29 12.90 15.08
C HIS A 99 -25.52 11.83 14.29
N ARG A 100 -25.14 12.12 13.05
CA ARG A 100 -24.31 11.23 12.21
C ARG A 100 -22.94 10.94 12.82
N ASN A 101 -22.27 11.97 13.33
CA ASN A 101 -20.96 11.82 13.98
C ASN A 101 -21.06 11.02 15.29
N VAL A 102 -22.08 11.27 16.10
CA VAL A 102 -22.34 10.46 17.31
C VAL A 102 -22.64 9.01 16.91
N ALA A 103 -23.41 8.80 15.85
CA ALA A 103 -23.72 7.45 15.40
C ALA A 103 -22.46 6.69 14.95
N LEU A 104 -21.53 7.33 14.24
CA LEU A 104 -20.23 6.73 13.91
C LEU A 104 -19.44 6.37 15.17
N GLN A 105 -19.36 7.29 16.14
CA GLN A 105 -18.62 7.05 17.38
C GLN A 105 -19.18 5.87 18.17
N LEU A 106 -20.51 5.76 18.27
CA LEU A 106 -21.17 4.67 18.99
C LEU A 106 -21.10 3.35 18.23
N LEU A 107 -21.21 3.36 16.90
CA LEU A 107 -21.06 2.14 16.09
C LEU A 107 -19.61 1.62 16.06
N ALA A 108 -18.63 2.48 16.31
CA ALA A 108 -17.22 2.06 16.47
C ALA A 108 -17.03 1.12 17.66
N THR A 109 -17.75 1.35 18.76
CA THR A 109 -17.62 0.59 20.00
C THR A 109 -18.68 -0.50 20.16
N ALA A 110 -19.77 -0.43 19.40
CA ALA A 110 -20.88 -1.36 19.49
C ALA A 110 -20.59 -2.71 18.84
N SER A 111 -20.74 -3.83 19.54
CA SER A 111 -20.60 -5.17 18.94
C SER A 111 -21.89 -5.64 18.25
N SER A 112 -22.26 -5.05 17.10
CA SER A 112 -23.44 -5.47 16.34
C SER A 112 -23.17 -5.66 14.84
N PRO A 113 -23.51 -6.84 14.28
CA PRO A 113 -23.34 -7.12 12.85
C PRO A 113 -24.25 -6.26 11.95
N ASN A 114 -25.35 -5.72 12.49
CA ASN A 114 -26.26 -4.85 11.74
C ASN A 114 -25.70 -3.44 11.48
N ALA A 115 -24.55 -3.11 12.06
CA ALA A 115 -23.86 -1.83 11.83
C ALA A 115 -23.24 -1.74 10.43
N VAL A 116 -22.80 -2.86 9.86
CA VAL A 116 -22.01 -2.88 8.63
C VAL A 116 -22.75 -2.26 7.44
N PRO A 117 -24.01 -2.64 7.12
CA PRO A 117 -24.73 -2.02 6.01
C PRO A 117 -24.98 -0.52 6.20
N ALA A 118 -25.10 -0.04 7.44
CA ALA A 118 -25.27 1.38 7.73
C ALA A 118 -23.98 2.17 7.56
N LEU A 119 -22.85 1.62 8.01
CA LEU A 119 -21.53 2.19 7.79
C LEU A 119 -21.17 2.23 6.30
N MET A 120 -21.49 1.18 5.54
CA MET A 120 -21.31 1.16 4.09
C MET A 120 -22.19 2.21 3.37
N ARG A 121 -23.37 2.54 3.91
CA ARG A 121 -24.18 3.66 3.43
C ARG A 121 -23.54 5.00 3.79
N ALA A 122 -22.98 5.13 5.00
CA ALA A 122 -22.30 6.33 5.47
C ALA A 122 -21.01 6.65 4.68
N LEU A 123 -20.38 5.66 4.05
CA LEU A 123 -19.31 5.88 3.05
C LEU A 123 -19.76 6.71 1.84
N LYS A 124 -21.07 6.86 1.62
CA LYS A 124 -21.67 7.61 0.50
C LYS A 124 -22.43 8.84 0.99
N ASP A 125 -22.17 9.28 2.22
CA ASP A 125 -22.78 10.47 2.82
C ASP A 125 -22.30 11.76 2.11
N ASN A 126 -23.16 12.77 2.08
CA ASN A 126 -22.82 14.08 1.49
C ASN A 126 -21.69 14.79 2.25
N ASP A 127 -21.58 14.55 3.55
CA ASP A 127 -20.51 15.10 4.39
C ASP A 127 -19.27 14.22 4.38
N SER A 128 -18.13 14.80 4.05
CA SER A 128 -16.86 14.07 3.95
C SER A 128 -16.32 13.59 5.30
N SER A 129 -16.66 14.26 6.40
CA SER A 129 -16.25 13.81 7.74
C SER A 129 -16.98 12.52 8.11
N VAL A 130 -18.27 12.43 7.74
CA VAL A 130 -19.08 11.21 7.92
C VAL A 130 -18.52 10.08 7.06
N ARG A 131 -18.17 10.33 5.79
CA ARG A 131 -17.54 9.32 4.92
C ARG A 131 -16.20 8.83 5.47
N ALA A 132 -15.34 9.73 5.92
CA ALA A 132 -14.03 9.39 6.49
C ALA A 132 -14.18 8.57 7.79
N GLY A 133 -15.09 8.98 8.68
CA GLY A 133 -15.37 8.26 9.91
C GLY A 133 -15.97 6.88 9.64
N ALA A 134 -16.84 6.73 8.65
CA ALA A 134 -17.36 5.43 8.23
C ALA A 134 -16.24 4.50 7.75
N ALA A 135 -15.32 5.00 6.92
CA ALA A 135 -14.17 4.25 6.45
C ALA A 135 -13.27 3.77 7.61
N GLN A 136 -13.00 4.66 8.56
CA GLN A 136 -12.20 4.35 9.75
C GLN A 136 -12.86 3.25 10.59
N VAL A 137 -14.16 3.39 10.88
CA VAL A 137 -14.89 2.44 11.73
C VAL A 137 -14.93 1.05 11.09
N LEU A 138 -15.14 0.96 9.77
CA LEU A 138 -15.12 -0.32 9.05
C LEU A 138 -13.76 -1.02 9.15
N GLY A 139 -12.65 -0.26 9.10
CA GLY A 139 -11.30 -0.77 9.30
C GLY A 139 -11.07 -1.29 10.73
N MET A 140 -11.40 -0.48 11.74
CA MET A 140 -11.24 -0.81 13.16
C MET A 140 -12.02 -2.07 13.58
N ARG A 141 -13.15 -2.30 12.92
CA ARG A 141 -14.02 -3.46 13.16
C ARG A 141 -13.62 -4.70 12.35
N HIS A 142 -12.59 -4.59 11.52
CA HIS A 142 -12.12 -5.63 10.62
C HIS A 142 -13.21 -6.18 9.65
N GLU A 143 -14.09 -5.30 9.17
CA GLU A 143 -15.23 -5.68 8.33
C GLU A 143 -14.82 -5.93 6.87
N LYS A 144 -14.32 -7.14 6.57
CA LYS A 144 -13.82 -7.51 5.23
C LYS A 144 -14.85 -7.41 4.10
N SER A 145 -16.15 -7.49 4.41
CA SER A 145 -17.21 -7.30 3.41
C SER A 145 -17.25 -5.88 2.83
N ALA A 146 -16.63 -4.90 3.50
CA ALA A 146 -16.59 -3.51 3.04
C ALA A 146 -15.38 -3.19 2.15
N ILE A 147 -14.49 -4.15 1.87
CA ILE A 147 -13.29 -3.94 1.04
C ILE A 147 -13.62 -3.28 -0.31
N PRO A 148 -14.65 -3.70 -1.08
CA PRO A 148 -14.98 -3.07 -2.35
C PRO A 148 -15.37 -1.58 -2.21
N ASP A 149 -16.22 -1.24 -1.23
CA ASP A 149 -16.63 0.15 -0.99
C ASP A 149 -15.47 1.00 -0.45
N LEU A 150 -14.57 0.44 0.35
CA LEU A 150 -13.36 1.12 0.80
C LEU A 150 -12.38 1.37 -0.37
N ILE A 151 -12.20 0.41 -1.28
CA ILE A 151 -11.41 0.62 -2.51
C ILE A 151 -12.02 1.74 -3.35
N ALA A 152 -13.35 1.81 -3.45
CA ALA A 152 -14.03 2.92 -4.11
C ALA A 152 -13.75 4.26 -3.40
N ALA A 153 -13.79 4.30 -2.06
CA ALA A 153 -13.52 5.49 -1.26
C ALA A 153 -12.08 6.04 -1.39
N THR A 154 -11.12 5.25 -1.89
CA THR A 154 -9.78 5.78 -2.28
C THR A 154 -9.82 6.73 -3.49
N ARG A 155 -10.99 6.91 -4.12
CA ARG A 155 -11.24 7.84 -5.24
C ARG A 155 -12.12 9.03 -4.83
N ASP A 156 -12.39 9.18 -3.54
CA ASP A 156 -13.21 10.26 -3.01
C ASP A 156 -12.64 11.65 -3.33
N ASP A 157 -13.50 12.66 -3.45
CA ASP A 157 -13.10 14.04 -3.73
C ASP A 157 -12.25 14.64 -2.61
N LYS A 158 -12.48 14.22 -1.36
CA LYS A 158 -11.72 14.71 -0.19
C LYS A 158 -10.53 13.81 0.14
N ALA A 159 -9.38 14.46 0.31
CA ALA A 159 -8.12 13.82 0.67
C ALA A 159 -8.21 13.01 1.98
N GLN A 160 -8.90 13.56 2.99
CA GLN A 160 -9.13 12.88 4.26
C GLN A 160 -9.84 11.52 4.08
N VAL A 161 -10.88 11.45 3.25
CA VAL A 161 -11.62 10.20 3.00
C VAL A 161 -10.72 9.19 2.29
N ARG A 162 -9.98 9.61 1.25
CA ARG A 162 -9.02 8.74 0.56
C ARG A 162 -7.97 8.17 1.51
N ARG A 163 -7.42 9.02 2.39
CA ARG A 163 -6.42 8.64 3.38
C ARG A 163 -6.95 7.60 4.37
N GLU A 164 -8.14 7.82 4.94
CA GLU A 164 -8.73 6.85 5.88
C GLU A 164 -9.11 5.54 5.19
N ALA A 165 -9.62 5.59 3.95
CA ALA A 165 -9.89 4.39 3.18
C ALA A 165 -8.62 3.53 2.97
N ILE A 166 -7.49 4.14 2.62
CA ILE A 166 -6.20 3.44 2.45
C ILE A 166 -5.77 2.79 3.77
N ARG A 167 -5.81 3.53 4.88
CA ARG A 167 -5.42 3.01 6.21
C ARG A 167 -6.29 1.83 6.62
N SER A 168 -7.61 1.93 6.43
CA SER A 168 -8.54 0.84 6.73
C SER A 168 -8.29 -0.38 5.86
N LEU A 169 -7.97 -0.21 4.57
CA LEU A 169 -7.66 -1.34 3.68
C LEU A 169 -6.39 -2.08 4.10
N VAL A 170 -5.37 -1.37 4.61
CA VAL A 170 -4.18 -2.01 5.19
C VAL A 170 -4.54 -2.82 6.44
N GLN A 171 -5.36 -2.27 7.34
CA GLN A 171 -5.83 -2.99 8.56
C GLN A 171 -6.66 -4.25 8.25
N LEU A 172 -7.26 -4.30 7.06
CA LEU A 172 -8.07 -5.43 6.59
C LEU A 172 -7.26 -6.48 5.82
N ASP A 173 -5.95 -6.27 5.64
CA ASP A 173 -5.10 -7.04 4.74
C ASP A 173 -5.68 -7.11 3.31
N ALA A 174 -6.23 -5.99 2.81
CA ALA A 174 -6.92 -5.93 1.53
C ALA A 174 -5.95 -5.67 0.36
N TRP A 175 -5.24 -6.72 -0.07
CA TRP A 175 -4.25 -6.67 -1.15
C TRP A 175 -4.81 -6.15 -2.49
N GLN A 176 -6.12 -6.24 -2.70
CA GLN A 176 -6.82 -5.73 -3.88
C GLN A 176 -6.65 -4.21 -4.07
N VAL A 177 -6.23 -3.48 -3.03
CA VAL A 177 -5.91 -2.04 -3.15
C VAL A 177 -4.58 -1.77 -3.86
N LEU A 178 -3.67 -2.74 -4.02
CA LEU A 178 -2.31 -2.51 -4.53
C LEU A 178 -2.25 -1.75 -5.87
N PRO A 179 -3.00 -2.13 -6.93
CA PRO A 179 -3.00 -1.35 -8.17
C PRO A 179 -3.36 0.12 -7.96
N ARG A 180 -4.25 0.39 -6.99
CA ARG A 180 -4.67 1.74 -6.64
C ARG A 180 -3.61 2.49 -5.82
N ILE A 181 -2.88 1.80 -4.94
CA ILE A 181 -1.73 2.38 -4.21
C ILE A 181 -0.64 2.81 -5.18
N ASP A 182 -0.31 1.97 -6.17
CA ASP A 182 0.70 2.28 -7.18
C ASP A 182 0.31 3.50 -8.01
N GLN A 183 -0.98 3.66 -8.31
CA GLN A 183 -1.49 4.90 -8.92
C GLN A 183 -1.33 6.10 -7.98
N LEU A 184 -1.81 6.00 -6.73
CA LEU A 184 -1.80 7.10 -5.78
C LEU A 184 -0.40 7.60 -5.43
N LEU A 185 0.58 6.71 -5.36
CA LEU A 185 1.99 7.06 -5.13
C LEU A 185 2.56 8.03 -6.16
N THR A 186 1.84 8.26 -7.24
CA THR A 186 2.32 9.04 -8.36
C THR A 186 1.39 10.17 -8.77
N TYR A 187 0.08 9.95 -8.88
CA TYR A 187 -0.87 11.02 -9.24
C TYR A 187 -1.25 11.92 -8.08
N GLU A 188 -1.18 11.42 -6.85
CA GLU A 188 -1.77 12.11 -5.71
C GLU A 188 -1.01 13.40 -5.40
N ILE A 189 -1.75 14.50 -5.44
CA ILE A 189 -1.21 15.85 -5.20
C ILE A 189 -1.14 16.12 -3.70
N GLN A 190 -2.05 15.52 -2.92
CA GLN A 190 -2.14 15.73 -1.49
C GLN A 190 -1.13 14.86 -0.76
N ASP A 191 -0.13 15.50 -0.14
CA ASP A 191 0.97 14.81 0.53
C ASP A 191 0.49 13.81 1.58
N GLU A 192 -0.59 14.11 2.31
CA GLU A 192 -1.14 13.20 3.31
C GLU A 192 -1.66 11.87 2.73
N VAL A 193 -2.22 11.89 1.52
CA VAL A 193 -2.72 10.69 0.84
C VAL A 193 -1.55 9.93 0.21
N ARG A 194 -0.56 10.64 -0.36
CA ARG A 194 0.67 10.02 -0.88
C ARG A 194 1.46 9.31 0.23
N GLN A 195 1.58 9.94 1.40
CA GLN A 195 2.20 9.33 2.58
C GLN A 195 1.45 8.08 3.05
N ALA A 196 0.11 8.13 3.08
CA ALA A 196 -0.69 6.95 3.42
C ALA A 196 -0.51 5.82 2.39
N ALA A 197 -0.45 6.15 1.09
CA ALA A 197 -0.18 5.18 0.04
C ALA A 197 1.21 4.55 0.17
N GLN A 198 2.24 5.35 0.49
CA GLN A 198 3.59 4.85 0.73
C GLN A 198 3.65 3.95 1.96
N ALA A 199 3.03 4.37 3.07
CA ALA A 199 2.93 3.55 4.26
C ALA A 199 2.20 2.22 4.00
N ALA A 200 1.16 2.23 3.15
CA ALA A 200 0.47 1.01 2.73
C ALA A 200 1.38 0.08 1.93
N LYS A 201 2.11 0.60 0.94
CA LYS A 201 3.08 -0.16 0.14
C LYS A 201 4.16 -0.79 1.02
N ASP A 202 4.70 -0.02 1.96
CA ASP A 202 5.72 -0.51 2.90
C ASP A 202 5.16 -1.54 3.88
N ALA A 203 3.92 -1.37 4.36
CA ALA A 203 3.24 -2.37 5.19
C ALA A 203 3.08 -3.70 4.45
N PHE A 204 2.67 -3.69 3.17
CA PHE A 204 2.59 -4.90 2.36
C PHE A 204 3.97 -5.57 2.17
N ARG A 205 5.04 -4.80 1.93
CA ARG A 205 6.41 -5.34 1.85
C ARG A 205 6.84 -5.99 3.17
N VAL A 206 6.57 -5.35 4.30
CA VAL A 206 6.84 -5.91 5.64
C VAL A 206 6.06 -7.20 5.85
N GLN A 207 4.79 -7.26 5.43
CA GLN A 207 3.98 -8.47 5.52
C GLN A 207 4.58 -9.61 4.69
N VAL A 208 5.01 -9.36 3.44
CA VAL A 208 5.71 -10.37 2.63
C VAL A 208 6.96 -10.86 3.35
N ALA A 209 7.78 -9.95 3.87
CA ALA A 209 9.00 -10.33 4.57
C ALA A 209 8.72 -11.21 5.79
N PHE A 210 7.67 -10.90 6.55
CA PHE A 210 7.20 -11.72 7.67
C PHE A 210 6.73 -13.11 7.19
N ASP A 211 5.90 -13.18 6.15
CA ASP A 211 5.37 -14.43 5.61
C ASP A 211 6.49 -15.34 5.08
N LEU A 212 7.52 -14.75 4.47
CA LEU A 212 8.70 -15.45 3.94
C LEU A 212 9.76 -15.75 5.01
N GLY A 213 9.66 -15.17 6.21
CA GLY A 213 10.68 -15.31 7.25
C GLY A 213 12.02 -14.65 6.92
N ILE A 214 12.02 -13.57 6.13
CA ILE A 214 13.22 -12.82 5.72
C ILE A 214 13.22 -11.39 6.29
N PRO A 215 14.38 -10.71 6.38
CA PRO A 215 14.43 -9.30 6.75
C PRO A 215 13.65 -8.40 5.76
N SER A 216 12.85 -7.47 6.27
CA SER A 216 12.07 -6.52 5.44
C SER A 216 12.88 -5.78 4.35
N PRO A 217 14.12 -5.31 4.61
CA PRO A 217 14.93 -4.66 3.58
C PRO A 217 15.30 -5.57 2.38
N GLN A 218 15.10 -6.88 2.48
CA GLN A 218 15.32 -7.81 1.37
C GLN A 218 14.14 -7.90 0.41
N VAL A 219 12.95 -7.37 0.76
CA VAL A 219 11.81 -7.25 -0.17
C VAL A 219 11.89 -5.88 -0.84
N HIS A 220 12.25 -5.85 -2.11
CA HIS A 220 12.43 -4.60 -2.86
C HIS A 220 11.10 -4.00 -3.29
N ASP A 221 10.19 -4.81 -3.81
CA ASP A 221 8.89 -4.34 -4.30
C ASP A 221 7.83 -5.45 -4.28
N VAL A 222 6.57 -5.04 -4.31
CA VAL A 222 5.37 -5.89 -4.37
C VAL A 222 4.38 -5.32 -5.36
N VAL A 223 3.99 -6.05 -6.40
CA VAL A 223 3.08 -5.55 -7.44
C VAL A 223 1.91 -6.49 -7.65
N ALA A 224 0.83 -5.95 -8.19
CA ALA A 224 -0.32 -6.71 -8.65
C ALA A 224 -0.50 -6.54 -10.15
N THR A 225 -1.08 -7.53 -10.83
CA THR A 225 -1.61 -7.32 -12.18
C THR A 225 -2.65 -6.18 -12.17
N PRO A 226 -2.79 -5.39 -13.25
CA PRO A 226 -3.64 -4.22 -13.25
C PRO A 226 -5.13 -4.53 -13.44
N SER A 227 -5.48 -5.78 -13.79
CA SER A 227 -6.85 -6.22 -14.05
C SER A 227 -7.13 -7.60 -13.42
N GLU A 228 -8.41 -7.86 -13.16
CA GLU A 228 -8.88 -9.09 -12.53
C GLU A 228 -8.79 -10.31 -13.47
N PRO A 229 -8.52 -11.52 -12.93
CA PRO A 229 -8.18 -11.79 -11.54
C PRO A 229 -6.78 -11.28 -11.19
N LEU A 230 -6.67 -10.58 -10.05
CA LEU A 230 -5.40 -10.05 -9.56
C LEU A 230 -4.42 -11.19 -9.24
N ARG A 231 -3.20 -11.08 -9.74
CA ARG A 231 -2.04 -11.84 -9.25
C ARG A 231 -1.04 -10.92 -8.60
N TYR A 232 -0.43 -11.39 -7.52
CA TYR A 232 0.53 -10.61 -6.75
C TYR A 232 1.92 -11.21 -6.86
N TYR A 233 2.90 -10.35 -7.09
CA TYR A 233 4.30 -10.69 -7.16
C TYR A 233 5.08 -9.90 -6.13
N ALA A 234 6.12 -10.52 -5.57
CA ALA A 234 7.08 -9.86 -4.70
C ALA A 234 8.48 -10.17 -5.20
N VAL A 235 9.32 -9.14 -5.29
CA VAL A 235 10.73 -9.28 -5.67
C VAL A 235 11.60 -9.07 -4.45
N THR A 236 12.45 -10.06 -4.17
CA THR A 236 13.50 -9.94 -3.17
C THR A 236 14.84 -9.62 -3.84
N THR A 237 15.92 -9.50 -3.08
CA THR A 237 17.26 -9.30 -3.67
C THR A 237 17.65 -10.39 -4.67
N THR A 238 17.13 -11.60 -4.52
CA THR A 238 17.58 -12.78 -5.28
C THR A 238 16.47 -13.53 -6.00
N ASP A 239 15.20 -13.34 -5.62
CA ASP A 239 14.12 -14.24 -6.05
C ASP A 239 12.82 -13.49 -6.35
N LEU A 240 12.04 -14.08 -7.26
CA LEU A 240 10.65 -13.72 -7.49
C LEU A 240 9.75 -14.67 -6.70
N TYR A 241 8.77 -14.10 -6.01
CA TYR A 241 7.67 -14.84 -5.40
C TYR A 241 6.34 -14.43 -6.04
N ALA A 242 5.44 -15.39 -6.17
CA ALA A 242 4.05 -15.17 -6.53
C ALA A 242 3.14 -15.59 -5.38
N ARG A 243 2.01 -14.91 -5.22
CA ARG A 243 1.03 -15.24 -4.20
C ARG A 243 -0.03 -16.19 -4.75
N ASP A 244 -0.20 -17.33 -4.08
CA ASP A 244 -1.30 -18.27 -4.30
C ASP A 244 -2.20 -18.30 -3.06
N GLY A 245 -3.41 -17.74 -3.21
CA GLY A 245 -4.34 -17.49 -2.11
C GLY A 245 -3.72 -16.65 -0.99
N ALA A 246 -3.46 -17.28 0.15
CA ALA A 246 -2.87 -16.63 1.33
C ALA A 246 -1.36 -16.87 1.47
N THR A 247 -0.71 -17.61 0.56
CA THR A 247 0.70 -18.02 0.71
C THR A 247 1.57 -17.50 -0.43
N TRP A 248 2.84 -17.24 -0.12
CA TRP A 248 3.85 -16.88 -1.10
C TRP A 248 4.64 -18.10 -1.53
N GLN A 249 4.80 -18.29 -2.83
CA GLN A 249 5.57 -19.37 -3.43
C GLN A 249 6.71 -18.79 -4.25
N ARG A 250 7.92 -19.34 -4.06
CA ARG A 250 9.08 -18.96 -4.87
C ARG A 250 8.86 -19.43 -6.31
N VAL A 251 8.96 -18.51 -7.27
CA VAL A 251 8.81 -18.79 -8.69
C VAL A 251 10.16 -19.11 -9.33
N SER A 252 11.13 -18.19 -9.21
CA SER A 252 12.46 -18.32 -9.80
C SER A 252 13.50 -17.51 -9.03
N ALA A 253 14.77 -17.76 -9.32
CA ALA A 253 15.81 -16.77 -9.06
C ALA A 253 15.66 -15.60 -10.03
N LEU A 254 16.05 -14.40 -9.61
CA LEU A 254 16.15 -13.23 -10.47
C LEU A 254 17.44 -13.27 -11.28
N PRO A 255 17.43 -12.77 -12.54
CA PRO A 255 18.63 -12.72 -13.37
C PRO A 255 19.69 -11.73 -12.85
N ASP A 256 19.28 -10.70 -12.10
CA ASP A 256 20.13 -9.67 -11.49
C ASP A 256 19.35 -8.93 -10.38
N ALA A 257 20.04 -8.08 -9.61
CA ALA A 257 19.45 -7.29 -8.54
C ALA A 257 18.30 -6.40 -9.06
N PRO A 258 17.10 -6.48 -8.48
CA PRO A 258 15.93 -5.75 -8.98
C PRO A 258 15.95 -4.29 -8.52
N ASN A 259 15.62 -3.38 -9.44
CA ASN A 259 15.29 -1.99 -9.12
C ASN A 259 13.78 -1.78 -9.09
N SER A 260 13.05 -2.38 -10.04
CA SER A 260 11.60 -2.19 -10.19
C SER A 260 11.00 -3.36 -10.98
N ILE A 261 9.74 -3.67 -10.71
CA ILE A 261 8.97 -4.71 -11.39
C ILE A 261 7.65 -4.12 -11.90
N ALA A 262 7.20 -4.55 -13.08
CA ALA A 262 5.90 -4.19 -13.62
C ALA A 262 5.17 -5.43 -14.13
N ALA A 263 3.90 -5.59 -13.77
CA ALA A 263 3.04 -6.68 -14.24
C ALA A 263 2.07 -6.17 -15.31
N GLY A 264 1.98 -6.88 -16.43
CA GLY A 264 1.06 -6.58 -17.52
C GLY A 264 -0.37 -7.02 -17.24
N SER A 265 -1.28 -6.62 -18.12
CA SER A 265 -2.69 -7.04 -18.08
C SER A 265 -2.85 -8.54 -18.35
N ASN A 266 -1.99 -9.14 -19.18
CA ASN A 266 -1.81 -10.59 -19.19
C ASN A 266 -1.14 -11.05 -17.89
N GLN A 267 -1.81 -11.93 -17.14
CA GLN A 267 -1.42 -12.35 -15.79
C GLN A 267 0.00 -12.92 -15.66
N ASP A 268 0.58 -13.39 -16.78
CA ASP A 268 1.91 -13.99 -16.84
C ASP A 268 2.99 -13.02 -17.36
N LEU A 269 2.62 -11.84 -17.86
CA LEU A 269 3.56 -10.87 -18.40
C LEU A 269 4.16 -10.03 -17.28
N ILE A 270 5.48 -10.08 -17.14
CA ILE A 270 6.23 -9.31 -16.14
C ILE A 270 7.48 -8.71 -16.77
N TYR A 271 7.78 -7.47 -16.41
CA TYR A 271 9.05 -6.82 -16.70
C TYR A 271 9.83 -6.58 -15.42
N LEU A 272 11.14 -6.79 -15.48
CA LEU A 272 12.07 -6.58 -14.38
C LEU A 272 13.15 -5.59 -14.82
N ALA A 273 13.15 -4.42 -14.19
CA ALA A 273 14.22 -3.46 -14.28
C ALA A 273 15.33 -3.84 -13.30
N THR A 274 16.57 -3.93 -13.78
CA THR A 274 17.71 -4.43 -12.97
C THR A 274 18.84 -3.41 -12.86
N GLN A 275 19.68 -3.62 -11.86
CA GLN A 275 20.78 -2.71 -11.53
C GLN A 275 21.88 -2.69 -12.60
N ASN A 276 22.29 -3.84 -13.16
CA ASN A 276 23.49 -3.91 -14.00
C ASN A 276 23.25 -4.52 -15.38
N SER A 277 22.15 -5.26 -15.56
CA SER A 277 21.91 -6.06 -16.76
C SER A 277 20.62 -5.68 -17.49
N GLY A 278 20.21 -4.43 -17.38
CA GLY A 278 19.14 -3.88 -18.21
C GLY A 278 17.73 -4.31 -17.79
N LEU A 279 16.91 -4.63 -18.78
CA LEU A 279 15.52 -4.99 -18.64
C LEU A 279 15.33 -6.46 -19.00
N TYR A 280 14.63 -7.21 -18.17
CA TYR A 280 14.18 -8.56 -18.49
C TYR A 280 12.67 -8.59 -18.65
N LYS A 281 12.22 -9.50 -19.50
CA LYS A 281 10.82 -9.80 -19.76
C LYS A 281 10.55 -11.27 -19.43
N SER A 282 9.43 -11.53 -18.79
CA SER A 282 8.87 -12.87 -18.66
C SER A 282 7.46 -12.89 -19.22
N ALA A 283 7.11 -13.95 -19.93
CA ALA A 283 5.76 -14.19 -20.47
C ALA A 283 5.06 -15.38 -19.82
N ASP A 284 5.66 -15.96 -18.77
CA ASP A 284 5.19 -17.19 -18.10
C ASP A 284 5.10 -17.05 -16.57
N GLY A 285 4.88 -15.82 -16.09
CA GLY A 285 4.73 -15.48 -14.68
C GLY A 285 6.05 -15.44 -13.92
N GLY A 286 7.18 -15.26 -14.63
CA GLY A 286 8.52 -15.19 -14.07
C GLY A 286 9.24 -16.54 -13.95
N LYS A 287 8.76 -17.61 -14.61
CA LYS A 287 9.45 -18.91 -14.61
C LYS A 287 10.67 -18.88 -15.51
N SER A 288 10.62 -18.13 -16.59
CA SER A 288 11.75 -17.84 -17.47
C SER A 288 11.85 -16.34 -17.80
N TRP A 289 13.08 -15.90 -18.08
CA TRP A 289 13.41 -14.49 -18.32
C TRP A 289 14.19 -14.34 -19.63
N GLU A 290 13.73 -13.43 -20.47
CA GLU A 290 14.41 -13.00 -21.70
C GLU A 290 15.01 -11.61 -21.49
N HIS A 291 16.30 -11.45 -21.79
CA HIS A 291 16.96 -10.15 -21.76
C HIS A 291 16.49 -9.28 -22.93
N VAL A 292 15.97 -8.09 -22.63
CA VAL A 292 15.49 -7.14 -23.62
C VAL A 292 16.67 -6.36 -24.22
N GLN A 293 16.85 -6.49 -25.54
CA GLN A 293 17.97 -5.89 -26.26
C GLN A 293 17.65 -4.45 -26.69
N PHE A 294 18.48 -3.49 -26.27
CA PHE A 294 18.39 -2.08 -26.70
C PHE A 294 19.27 -1.86 -27.95
N GLY A 295 18.87 -2.48 -29.07
CA GLY A 295 19.58 -2.37 -30.35
C GLY A 295 21.00 -2.97 -30.37
N LYS A 296 21.71 -2.84 -31.50
CA LYS A 296 23.03 -3.48 -31.74
C LYS A 296 24.19 -2.92 -30.89
N LYS A 297 23.97 -1.91 -30.06
CA LYS A 297 25.00 -1.21 -29.26
C LYS A 297 24.53 -0.97 -27.82
N THR A 298 23.82 -1.92 -27.22
CA THR A 298 23.48 -1.82 -25.79
C THR A 298 24.78 -1.81 -24.99
N PRO A 299 25.03 -0.81 -24.13
CA PRO A 299 26.15 -0.83 -23.20
C PRO A 299 26.12 -2.10 -22.36
N THR A 300 27.28 -2.68 -22.08
CA THR A 300 27.43 -3.90 -21.28
C THR A 300 26.96 -3.75 -19.83
N GLN A 301 26.80 -2.51 -19.35
CA GLN A 301 26.26 -2.16 -18.03
C GLN A 301 25.21 -1.07 -18.23
N LEU A 302 23.95 -1.48 -18.35
CA LEU A 302 22.83 -0.56 -18.45
C LEU A 302 21.96 -0.75 -17.21
N THR A 303 21.77 0.32 -16.44
CA THR A 303 20.87 0.32 -15.29
C THR A 303 19.48 0.73 -15.77
N VAL A 304 18.48 -0.12 -15.54
CA VAL A 304 17.08 0.29 -15.67
C VAL A 304 16.59 0.55 -14.27
N THR A 305 16.27 1.80 -13.97
CA THR A 305 15.95 2.24 -12.61
C THR A 305 14.46 2.15 -12.31
N ALA A 306 13.62 2.20 -13.34
CA ALA A 306 12.17 2.05 -13.23
C ALA A 306 11.59 1.46 -14.51
N VAL A 307 10.52 0.66 -14.36
CA VAL A 307 9.71 0.17 -15.48
C VAL A 307 8.23 0.30 -15.15
N THR A 308 7.41 0.63 -16.14
CA THR A 308 5.95 0.58 -16.05
C THR A 308 5.34 0.15 -17.39
N ILE A 309 4.14 -0.40 -17.34
CA ILE A 309 3.38 -0.91 -18.49
C ILE A 309 2.00 -0.27 -18.50
N ASP A 310 1.50 0.05 -19.69
CA ASP A 310 0.13 0.51 -19.86
C ASP A 310 -0.84 -0.62 -19.48
N PRO A 311 -1.70 -0.41 -18.47
CA PRO A 311 -2.62 -1.44 -17.99
C PRO A 311 -3.68 -1.81 -19.04
N THR A 312 -3.86 -1.01 -20.09
CA THR A 312 -4.81 -1.23 -21.19
C THR A 312 -4.13 -1.72 -22.47
N ASN A 313 -2.80 -1.62 -22.55
CA ASN A 313 -2.02 -2.00 -23.72
C ASN A 313 -0.64 -2.54 -23.34
N ASP A 314 -0.53 -3.87 -23.22
CA ASP A 314 0.73 -4.54 -22.89
C ASP A 314 1.89 -4.30 -23.89
N GLN A 315 1.62 -3.69 -25.06
CA GLN A 315 2.66 -3.29 -25.99
C GLN A 315 3.30 -1.94 -25.62
N GLN A 316 2.60 -1.11 -24.86
CA GLN A 316 3.06 0.20 -24.46
C GLN A 316 3.77 0.11 -23.10
N ILE A 317 5.09 0.24 -23.10
CA ILE A 317 5.91 0.20 -21.88
C ILE A 317 6.83 1.41 -21.81
N TYR A 318 7.20 1.78 -20.59
CA TYR A 318 8.10 2.91 -20.32
C TYR A 318 9.18 2.48 -19.34
N ILE A 319 10.40 2.93 -19.59
CA ILE A 319 11.55 2.64 -18.74
C ILE A 319 12.38 3.89 -18.49
N ALA A 320 12.95 3.99 -17.30
CA ALA A 320 13.98 4.96 -16.98
C ALA A 320 15.35 4.30 -17.06
N LEU A 321 16.26 4.92 -17.80
CA LEU A 321 17.63 4.45 -17.93
C LEU A 321 18.56 5.31 -17.07
N ALA A 322 19.59 4.69 -16.52
CA ALA A 322 20.71 5.37 -15.90
C ALA A 322 22.03 4.68 -16.31
N THR A 323 23.11 5.44 -16.24
CA THR A 323 24.47 4.94 -16.35
C THR A 323 25.23 5.24 -15.07
N THR A 324 26.18 4.39 -14.73
CA THR A 324 27.17 4.73 -13.70
C THR A 324 28.17 5.72 -14.27
N GLU A 325 28.49 6.76 -13.52
CA GLU A 325 29.51 7.74 -13.86
C GLU A 325 30.92 7.14 -13.74
N ALA A 326 31.94 7.92 -14.16
CA ALA A 326 33.33 7.49 -14.16
C ALA A 326 33.87 7.13 -12.75
N ASP A 327 33.21 7.58 -11.68
CA ASP A 327 33.57 7.26 -10.29
C ASP A 327 33.12 5.85 -9.85
N GLY A 328 32.34 5.15 -10.68
CA GLY A 328 31.82 3.81 -10.42
C GLY A 328 30.76 3.75 -9.32
N LYS A 329 30.29 4.88 -8.80
CA LYS A 329 29.38 4.96 -7.64
C LYS A 329 28.15 5.80 -7.93
N THR A 330 28.30 6.89 -8.66
CA THR A 330 27.23 7.84 -8.93
C THR A 330 26.42 7.36 -10.13
N LEU A 331 25.11 7.31 -9.99
CA LEU A 331 24.19 7.05 -11.10
C LEU A 331 23.76 8.36 -11.73
N SER A 332 23.83 8.44 -13.07
CA SER A 332 23.37 9.57 -13.85
C SER A 332 22.19 9.15 -14.74
N GLY A 333 21.07 9.85 -14.62
CA GLY A 333 19.87 9.56 -15.41
C GLY A 333 20.08 9.81 -16.91
N MET A 334 19.65 8.87 -17.74
CA MET A 334 19.71 8.94 -19.20
C MET A 334 18.34 9.27 -19.83
N GLY A 335 17.40 9.75 -19.03
CA GLY A 335 16.03 10.01 -19.45
C GLY A 335 15.18 8.74 -19.51
N VAL A 336 14.03 8.90 -20.16
CA VAL A 336 12.97 7.89 -20.21
C VAL A 336 12.69 7.51 -21.65
N PHE A 337 12.43 6.22 -21.83
CA PHE A 337 12.20 5.63 -23.13
C PHE A 337 10.85 4.91 -23.14
N SER A 338 10.15 5.00 -24.26
CA SER A 338 8.89 4.30 -24.49
C SER A 338 9.06 3.23 -25.56
N SER A 339 8.29 2.16 -25.46
CA SER A 339 8.16 1.14 -26.50
C SER A 339 6.69 0.93 -26.77
N SER A 340 6.32 0.81 -28.05
CA SER A 340 4.96 0.53 -28.53
C SER A 340 4.80 -0.89 -29.08
N ASN A 341 5.79 -1.76 -28.85
CA ASN A 341 5.84 -3.13 -29.36
C ASN A 341 6.32 -4.15 -28.31
N GLY A 342 6.01 -3.89 -27.04
CA GLY A 342 6.25 -4.82 -25.94
C GLY A 342 7.74 -4.99 -25.62
N GLY A 343 8.52 -3.92 -25.81
CA GLY A 343 9.94 -3.86 -25.50
C GLY A 343 10.88 -4.36 -26.60
N LYS A 344 10.41 -4.56 -27.83
CA LYS A 344 11.32 -4.94 -28.94
C LYS A 344 12.18 -3.76 -29.39
N THR A 345 11.62 -2.55 -29.39
CA THR A 345 12.34 -1.31 -29.70
C THR A 345 11.90 -0.19 -28.77
N PHE A 346 12.81 0.73 -28.48
CA PHE A 346 12.55 1.87 -27.60
C PHE A 346 12.87 3.19 -28.30
N VAL A 347 12.04 4.19 -28.02
CA VAL A 347 12.17 5.57 -28.49
C VAL A 347 12.32 6.48 -27.27
N TRP A 348 13.33 7.34 -27.28
CA TRP A 348 13.56 8.31 -26.22
C TRP A 348 12.40 9.33 -26.16
N LEU A 349 12.01 9.70 -24.95
CA LEU A 349 11.08 10.80 -24.71
C LEU A 349 11.89 12.07 -24.52
N GLU A 350 11.99 12.90 -25.57
CA GLU A 350 12.99 13.98 -25.68
C GLU A 350 12.96 15.00 -24.53
N ASP A 351 11.78 15.30 -23.96
CA ASP A 351 11.65 16.23 -22.82
C ASP A 351 11.63 15.54 -21.44
N SER A 352 12.02 14.26 -21.37
CA SER A 352 12.18 13.58 -20.08
C SER A 352 13.44 14.07 -19.34
N PRO A 353 13.43 14.15 -18.00
CA PRO A 353 14.58 14.65 -17.24
C PRO A 353 15.87 13.87 -17.51
N MET A 354 16.91 14.60 -17.92
CA MET A 354 18.26 14.10 -18.13
C MET A 354 19.13 14.36 -16.89
N GLN A 355 20.15 13.53 -16.67
CA GLN A 355 21.11 13.59 -15.55
C GLN A 355 20.51 13.41 -14.15
N VAL A 356 19.19 13.24 -14.04
CA VAL A 356 18.51 12.95 -12.77
C VAL A 356 17.94 11.54 -12.79
N VAL A 357 18.23 10.75 -11.76
CA VAL A 357 17.83 9.35 -11.69
C VAL A 357 16.34 9.25 -11.41
N THR A 358 15.58 8.75 -12.39
CA THR A 358 14.15 8.46 -12.20
C THR A 358 13.97 7.10 -11.55
N THR A 359 13.44 7.06 -10.33
CA THR A 359 13.34 5.84 -9.51
C THR A 359 11.98 5.15 -9.58
N ARG A 360 10.96 5.82 -10.12
CA ARG A 360 9.61 5.28 -10.31
C ARG A 360 8.98 5.83 -11.57
N LEU A 361 8.12 5.03 -12.21
CA LEU A 361 7.31 5.39 -13.37
C LEU A 361 5.89 4.84 -13.23
N THR A 362 4.88 5.57 -13.69
CA THR A 362 3.51 5.05 -13.88
C THR A 362 2.69 5.95 -14.82
N LEU A 363 1.56 5.42 -15.31
CA LEU A 363 0.68 6.01 -16.32
C LEU A 363 -0.69 6.44 -15.79
N ASP A 364 -1.12 7.66 -16.15
CA ASP A 364 -2.36 8.27 -15.63
C ASP A 364 -3.60 7.54 -16.17
N PRO A 365 -4.36 6.83 -15.30
CA PRO A 365 -5.52 6.05 -15.74
C PRO A 365 -6.82 6.86 -15.76
N ASN A 366 -6.82 8.12 -15.30
CA ASN A 366 -8.03 8.96 -15.23
C ASN A 366 -8.18 9.90 -16.43
N ASN A 367 -7.27 9.85 -17.42
CA ASN A 367 -7.44 10.54 -18.68
C ASN A 367 -8.10 9.58 -19.70
N PRO A 368 -9.30 9.89 -20.23
CA PRO A 368 -10.01 9.04 -21.20
C PRO A 368 -9.22 8.79 -22.49
N ASP A 369 -8.21 9.62 -22.76
CA ASP A 369 -7.11 9.29 -23.65
C ASP A 369 -5.93 8.81 -22.78
N VAL A 370 -5.59 7.52 -22.80
CA VAL A 370 -4.50 6.87 -22.02
C VAL A 370 -3.09 7.40 -22.40
N LYS A 371 -3.01 8.58 -23.00
CA LYS A 371 -1.81 9.34 -23.31
C LYS A 371 -1.65 10.60 -22.46
N GLY A 372 -2.20 10.67 -21.25
CA GLY A 372 -2.16 11.92 -20.47
C GLY A 372 -0.76 12.33 -20.03
N TYR A 373 -0.17 11.56 -19.10
CA TYR A 373 1.14 11.86 -18.55
C TYR A 373 1.87 10.59 -18.12
N LEU A 374 3.19 10.55 -18.38
CA LEU A 374 4.12 9.72 -17.66
C LEU A 374 4.68 10.52 -16.49
N LEU A 375 4.72 9.90 -15.32
CA LEU A 375 5.18 10.55 -14.10
C LEU A 375 6.41 9.84 -13.58
N GLY A 376 7.40 10.60 -13.11
CA GLY A 376 8.58 10.05 -12.48
C GLY A 376 8.95 10.77 -11.20
N ILE A 377 9.74 10.10 -10.36
CA ILE A 377 10.37 10.71 -9.18
C ILE A 377 11.87 10.75 -9.45
N ALA A 378 12.43 11.95 -9.44
CA ALA A 378 13.86 12.20 -9.61
C ALA A 378 14.33 13.11 -8.46
N ASP A 379 15.32 12.68 -7.69
CA ASP A 379 15.77 13.34 -6.44
C ASP A 379 14.62 13.69 -5.47
N ASN A 380 13.72 12.71 -5.23
CA ASN A 380 12.49 12.86 -4.44
C ASN A 380 11.52 13.94 -4.95
N THR A 381 11.76 14.51 -6.13
CA THR A 381 10.91 15.53 -6.74
C THR A 381 10.09 14.89 -7.87
N PRO A 382 8.74 14.95 -7.80
CA PRO A 382 7.90 14.42 -8.86
C PRO A 382 7.96 15.32 -10.10
N TRP A 383 7.99 14.72 -11.28
CA TRP A 383 7.89 15.40 -12.57
C TRP A 383 6.81 14.75 -13.44
N ARG A 384 6.32 15.49 -14.45
CA ARG A 384 5.29 15.02 -15.39
C ARG A 384 5.74 15.23 -16.83
N TYR A 385 5.51 14.24 -17.68
CA TYR A 385 5.74 14.30 -19.13
C TYR A 385 4.43 13.99 -19.84
N ARG A 386 3.94 14.88 -20.70
CA ARG A 386 2.68 14.68 -21.42
C ARG A 386 2.88 13.67 -22.55
N LEU A 387 2.06 12.63 -22.63
CA LEU A 387 2.12 11.69 -23.77
C LEU A 387 1.27 12.26 -24.93
N GLY A 388 1.70 12.02 -26.17
CA GLY A 388 1.14 12.64 -27.39
C GLY A 388 0.29 11.70 -28.21
#